data_AF-A0A2V9ZEG4-F1
#
_entry.id   AF-A0A2V9ZEG4-F1
#
_cell.length_a   1.000
_cell.length_b   1.000
_cell.length_c   1.000
_cell.angle_alpha   90.00
_cell.angle_beta   90.00
_cell.angle_gamma   90.00
#
_symmetry.space_group_name_H-M   'P 1'
#
loop_
_entity.id
_entity.type
_entity.pdbx_description
1 polymer ?
#
loop_
_entity_poly.entity_id
_entity_poly.type
_entity_poly.pdbx_seq_one_letter_code
_entity_poly.pdbx_strand_id
1 'polypeptide(L)'
;MPSKIKRAVLLVLVVLVLAAGLRLLMIYHSRREPWKLPQAPKVKLTSDDYVVPRKLHAYDLVSLQQLVGQPVWIRGGYQLAYYPYNVAGKRADLNHKAGLLGPIERVEVTEVIQQPSPPSLQWQSIPGSNVRVHVRSHELLAIFEKDSQRYAFSLGYGNDGDYKILADDILYYQDPHQLYQHWPQEVWNAIERHEARPGMNELQVQFAIGVGALESYGGSQRVLRYDNGGKPLRVIFVDGKAENVQDAS
;
A
#
# COMPACT_ATOMS: atom_id res chain seq x y z
N MET A 1 15.70 28.49 73.00
CA MET A 1 16.18 28.88 71.66
C MET A 1 15.56 27.96 70.60
N PRO A 2 14.64 28.47 69.75
CA PRO A 2 14.60 28.03 68.36
C PRO A 2 14.17 29.17 67.42
N SER A 3 15.07 30.11 67.09
CA SER A 3 14.66 31.36 66.40
C SER A 3 15.16 31.53 64.96
N LYS A 4 16.20 30.82 64.53
CA LYS A 4 16.78 30.99 63.18
C LYS A 4 16.30 29.95 62.16
N ILE A 5 16.26 28.67 62.54
CA ILE A 5 15.90 27.57 61.63
C ILE A 5 14.43 27.65 61.19
N LYS A 6 13.50 27.94 62.12
CA LYS A 6 12.07 28.09 61.78
C LYS A 6 11.80 29.24 60.81
N ARG A 7 12.54 30.36 60.93
CA ARG A 7 12.45 31.50 60.01
C ARG A 7 13.01 31.18 58.63
N ALA A 8 14.14 30.46 58.56
CA ALA A 8 14.71 30.02 57.29
C ALA A 8 13.78 29.04 56.56
N VAL A 9 13.20 28.08 57.27
CA VAL A 9 12.23 27.12 56.71
C VAL A 9 10.96 27.84 56.20
N LEU A 10 10.45 28.81 56.96
CA LEU A 10 9.28 29.60 56.53
C LEU A 10 9.58 30.42 55.26
N LEU A 11 10.77 31.01 55.17
CA LEU A 11 11.20 31.76 53.99
C LEU A 11 11.27 30.87 52.74
N VAL A 12 11.86 29.69 52.86
CA VAL A 12 11.93 28.71 51.76
C VAL A 12 10.54 28.24 51.34
N LEU A 13 9.64 27.99 52.31
CA LEU A 13 8.27 27.59 52.02
C LEU A 13 7.51 28.68 51.23
N VAL A 14 7.63 29.95 51.64
CA VAL A 14 7.00 31.08 50.94
C VAL A 14 7.52 31.21 49.51
N VAL A 15 8.83 31.06 49.30
CA VAL A 15 9.44 31.11 47.95
C VAL A 15 8.92 29.97 47.07
N LEU A 16 8.80 28.76 47.61
CA LEU A 16 8.27 27.62 46.86
C LEU A 16 6.80 27.81 46.48
N VAL A 17 5.98 28.34 47.39
CA VAL A 17 4.56 28.64 47.11
C VAL A 17 4.44 29.72 46.04
N LEU A 18 5.26 30.76 46.07
CA LEU A 18 5.28 31.81 45.05
C LEU A 18 5.72 31.26 43.68
N ALA A 19 6.76 30.42 43.63
CA ALA A 19 7.21 29.79 42.40
C ALA A 19 6.14 28.87 41.79
N ALA A 20 5.44 28.09 42.63
CA ALA A 20 4.33 27.25 42.21
C ALA A 20 3.14 28.08 41.68
N GLY A 21 2.79 29.18 42.38
CA GLY A 21 1.74 30.11 41.95
C GLY A 21 2.06 30.76 40.60
N LEU A 22 3.30 31.20 40.40
CA LEU A 22 3.75 31.79 39.13
C LEU A 22 3.67 30.78 37.98
N ARG A 23 4.06 29.53 38.22
CA ARG A 23 3.98 28.44 37.24
C ARG A 23 2.53 28.14 36.86
N LEU A 24 1.62 28.13 37.83
CA LEU A 24 0.19 27.93 37.58
C LEU A 24 -0.42 29.09 36.78
N LEU A 25 -0.04 30.33 37.10
CA LEU A 25 -0.46 31.51 36.33
C LEU A 25 0.04 31.47 34.89
N MET A 26 1.30 31.08 34.66
CA MET A 26 1.83 30.87 33.31
C MET A 26 1.05 29.80 32.56
N ILE A 27 0.81 28.63 33.16
CA ILE A 27 0.05 27.55 32.52
C ILE A 27 -1.38 28.01 32.20
N TYR A 28 -2.01 28.75 33.10
CA TYR A 28 -3.35 29.28 32.89
C TYR A 28 -3.39 30.31 31.75
N HIS A 29 -2.39 31.19 31.66
CA HIS A 29 -2.27 32.14 30.55
C HIS A 29 -2.01 31.43 29.22
N SER A 30 -1.09 30.46 29.18
CA SER A 30 -0.77 29.67 27.98
C SER A 30 -1.94 28.81 27.50
N ARG A 31 -2.83 28.37 28.40
CA ARG A 31 -4.04 27.60 28.05
C ARG A 31 -5.20 28.46 27.55
N ARG A 32 -5.14 29.79 27.72
CA ARG A 32 -6.13 30.73 27.16
C ARG A 32 -5.85 31.07 25.70
N GLU A 33 -4.66 30.77 25.18
CA GLU A 33 -4.47 30.78 23.74
C GLU A 33 -5.27 29.62 23.14
N PRO A 34 -6.24 29.90 22.24
CA PRO A 34 -6.97 28.83 21.57
C PRO A 34 -5.94 27.93 20.91
N TRP A 35 -6.05 26.62 21.15
CA TRP A 35 -5.18 25.63 20.56
C TRP A 35 -5.19 25.83 19.05
N LYS A 36 -4.13 26.47 18.52
CA LYS A 36 -3.93 26.62 17.08
C LYS A 36 -3.59 25.22 16.59
N LEU A 37 -4.61 24.47 16.18
CA LEU A 37 -4.40 23.29 15.37
C LEU A 37 -3.43 23.71 14.25
N PRO A 38 -2.30 23.02 14.06
CA PRO A 38 -1.48 23.25 12.87
C PRO A 38 -2.43 23.21 11.69
N GLN A 39 -2.54 24.32 10.95
CA GLN A 39 -3.31 24.29 9.72
C GLN A 39 -2.66 23.21 8.87
N ALA A 40 -3.41 22.14 8.60
CA ALA A 40 -2.94 21.13 7.67
C ALA A 40 -2.54 21.88 6.39
N PRO A 41 -1.32 21.66 5.87
CA PRO A 41 -0.91 22.31 4.64
C PRO A 41 -2.00 22.07 3.60
N LYS A 42 -2.47 23.13 2.94
CA LYS A 42 -3.46 23.01 1.87
C LYS A 42 -2.83 22.17 0.76
N VAL A 43 -3.16 20.89 0.73
CA VAL A 43 -2.71 19.98 -0.33
C VAL A 43 -3.35 20.46 -1.62
N LYS A 44 -2.53 20.82 -2.60
CA LYS A 44 -3.01 21.20 -3.93
C LYS A 44 -3.47 19.91 -4.61
N LEU A 45 -4.78 19.77 -4.77
CA LEU A 45 -5.35 18.66 -5.53
C LEU A 45 -4.84 18.71 -6.98
N THR A 46 -4.41 17.55 -7.46
CA THR A 46 -3.94 17.30 -8.82
C THR A 46 -5.06 16.67 -9.65
N SER A 47 -4.93 16.65 -10.97
CA SER A 47 -5.90 15.97 -11.85
C SER A 47 -6.03 14.48 -11.52
N ASP A 48 -4.95 13.84 -11.07
CA ASP A 48 -4.94 12.44 -10.66
C ASP A 48 -5.87 12.17 -9.48
N ASP A 49 -6.01 13.14 -8.56
CA ASP A 49 -6.86 13.01 -7.37
C ASP A 49 -8.36 12.99 -7.69
N TYR A 50 -8.75 13.40 -8.90
CA TYR A 50 -10.13 13.35 -9.38
C TYR A 50 -10.45 12.06 -10.13
N VAL A 51 -9.45 11.22 -10.42
CA VAL A 51 -9.66 9.91 -11.03
C VAL A 51 -10.09 8.93 -9.94
N VAL A 52 -11.34 8.46 -10.04
CA VAL A 52 -11.89 7.45 -9.13
C VAL A 52 -12.14 6.18 -9.95
N PRO A 53 -11.21 5.21 -9.94
CA PRO A 53 -11.41 3.94 -10.63
C PRO A 53 -12.65 3.23 -10.12
N ARG A 54 -13.39 2.58 -11.03
CA ARG A 54 -14.48 1.69 -10.65
C ARG A 54 -13.97 0.62 -9.68
N LYS A 55 -14.85 0.20 -8.77
CA LYS A 55 -14.64 -0.92 -7.87
C LYS A 55 -15.68 -2.01 -8.14
N LEU A 56 -15.30 -3.27 -7.94
CA LEU A 56 -16.22 -4.40 -8.02
C LEU A 56 -16.97 -4.59 -6.71
N HIS A 57 -16.34 -4.28 -5.58
CA HIS A 57 -16.89 -4.53 -4.24
C HIS A 57 -17.30 -5.99 -4.04
N ALA A 58 -16.45 -6.91 -4.51
CA ALA A 58 -16.70 -8.34 -4.35
C ALA A 58 -16.59 -8.76 -2.88
N TYR A 59 -17.53 -9.59 -2.45
CA TYR A 59 -17.63 -10.11 -1.08
C TYR A 59 -17.77 -11.64 -1.04
N ASP A 60 -17.91 -12.29 -2.19
CA ASP A 60 -18.05 -13.74 -2.32
C ASP A 60 -17.53 -14.25 -3.68
N LEU A 61 -17.55 -15.56 -3.87
CA LEU A 61 -17.13 -16.18 -5.13
C LEU A 61 -18.04 -15.76 -6.31
N VAL A 62 -19.33 -15.54 -6.06
CA VAL A 62 -20.32 -15.19 -7.10
C VAL A 62 -20.06 -13.81 -7.67
N SER A 63 -19.77 -12.83 -6.82
CA SER A 63 -19.39 -11.48 -7.21
C SER A 63 -18.08 -11.46 -8.00
N LEU A 64 -17.11 -12.32 -7.64
CA LEU A 64 -15.87 -12.47 -8.41
C LEU A 64 -16.09 -13.08 -9.81
N GLN A 65 -17.15 -13.86 -10.04
CA GLN A 65 -17.45 -14.36 -11.39
C GLN A 65 -17.74 -13.24 -12.40
N GLN A 66 -18.06 -12.02 -11.94
CA GLN A 66 -18.21 -10.86 -12.84
C GLN A 66 -16.91 -10.47 -13.56
N LEU A 67 -15.76 -10.95 -13.08
CA LEU A 67 -14.47 -10.77 -13.74
C LEU A 67 -14.34 -11.62 -15.01
N VAL A 68 -15.08 -12.73 -15.10
CA VAL A 68 -14.95 -13.67 -16.22
C VAL A 68 -15.36 -13.00 -17.53
N GLY A 69 -14.46 -13.06 -18.51
CA GLY A 69 -14.62 -12.43 -19.82
C GLY A 69 -14.38 -10.92 -19.84
N GLN A 70 -13.98 -10.31 -18.71
CA GLN A 70 -13.60 -8.90 -18.66
C GLN A 70 -12.07 -8.76 -18.63
N PRO A 71 -11.50 -7.79 -19.38
CA PRO A 71 -10.11 -7.41 -19.19
C PRO A 71 -9.95 -6.65 -17.88
N VAL A 72 -8.89 -6.96 -17.15
CA VAL A 72 -8.45 -6.26 -15.94
C VAL A 72 -6.98 -5.87 -16.06
N TRP A 73 -6.55 -4.86 -15.32
CA TRP A 73 -5.16 -4.39 -15.32
C TRP A 73 -4.57 -4.47 -13.91
N ILE A 74 -3.33 -4.93 -13.80
CA ILE A 74 -2.70 -5.16 -12.49
C ILE A 74 -2.21 -3.85 -11.87
N ARG A 75 -2.73 -3.49 -10.69
CA ARG A 75 -2.41 -2.24 -9.99
C ARG A 75 -1.09 -2.27 -9.23
N GLY A 76 -0.78 -3.41 -8.62
CA GLY A 76 0.39 -3.62 -7.76
C GLY A 76 1.55 -4.30 -8.49
N GLY A 77 1.98 -3.75 -9.64
CA GLY A 77 3.00 -4.37 -10.49
C GLY A 77 4.18 -4.95 -9.72
N TYR A 78 4.60 -6.16 -10.12
CA TYR A 78 5.64 -6.98 -9.50
C TYR A 78 5.39 -7.45 -8.07
N GLN A 79 4.22 -7.21 -7.48
CA GLN A 79 3.87 -7.77 -6.16
C GLN A 79 2.99 -9.02 -6.26
N LEU A 80 2.30 -9.21 -7.38
CA LEU A 80 1.35 -10.29 -7.57
C LEU A 80 2.01 -11.46 -8.31
N ALA A 81 2.20 -12.57 -7.62
CA ALA A 81 2.69 -13.81 -8.21
C ALA A 81 1.57 -14.52 -8.99
N TYR A 82 1.96 -15.15 -10.10
CA TYR A 82 1.11 -16.09 -10.81
C TYR A 82 1.75 -17.48 -10.85
N TYR A 83 0.89 -18.48 -10.98
CA TYR A 83 1.20 -19.89 -10.76
C TYR A 83 0.69 -20.73 -11.93
N PRO A 84 1.38 -21.79 -12.36
CA PRO A 84 0.90 -22.69 -13.40
C PRO A 84 -0.47 -23.28 -13.04
N TYR A 85 -1.39 -23.31 -14.00
CA TYR A 85 -2.70 -23.91 -13.82
C TYR A 85 -2.80 -25.24 -14.56
N ASN A 86 -3.05 -26.32 -13.81
CA ASN A 86 -3.29 -27.64 -14.37
C ASN A 86 -4.78 -27.80 -14.71
N VAL A 87 -5.08 -27.82 -16.01
CA VAL A 87 -6.43 -27.96 -16.55
C VAL A 87 -7.07 -29.31 -16.19
N ALA A 88 -6.30 -30.42 -16.25
CA ALA A 88 -6.82 -31.75 -15.95
C ALA A 88 -7.15 -31.91 -14.46
N GLY A 89 -6.32 -31.33 -13.59
CA GLY A 89 -6.53 -31.33 -12.15
C GLY A 89 -7.45 -30.21 -11.65
N LYS A 90 -7.83 -29.26 -12.52
CA LYS A 90 -8.54 -28.01 -12.22
C LYS A 90 -7.94 -27.22 -11.04
N ARG A 91 -6.61 -27.19 -10.94
CA ARG A 91 -5.90 -26.60 -9.80
C ARG A 91 -4.64 -25.87 -10.21
N ALA A 92 -4.36 -24.78 -9.51
CA ALA A 92 -3.10 -24.05 -9.61
C ALA A 92 -2.04 -24.66 -8.70
N ASP A 93 -0.80 -24.71 -9.18
CA ASP A 93 0.36 -25.11 -8.39
C ASP A 93 0.91 -23.92 -7.59
N LEU A 94 0.29 -23.68 -6.42
CA LEU A 94 0.64 -22.56 -5.54
C LEU A 94 2.01 -22.72 -4.85
N ASN A 95 2.68 -23.86 -4.99
CA ASN A 95 4.02 -24.07 -4.44
C ASN A 95 5.11 -23.61 -5.42
N HIS A 96 4.80 -23.52 -6.71
CA HIS A 96 5.77 -23.16 -7.75
C HIS A 96 5.32 -21.92 -8.49
N LYS A 97 5.85 -20.77 -8.05
CA LYS A 97 5.64 -19.49 -8.72
C LYS A 97 6.22 -19.53 -10.15
N ALA A 98 5.39 -19.20 -11.14
CA ALA A 98 5.83 -19.07 -12.53
C ALA A 98 6.44 -17.68 -12.82
N GLY A 99 5.93 -16.63 -12.17
CA GLY A 99 6.43 -15.28 -12.35
C GLY A 99 5.69 -14.25 -11.51
N LEU A 100 5.92 -12.98 -11.83
CA LEU A 100 5.19 -11.84 -11.28
C LEU A 100 4.46 -11.14 -12.41
N LEU A 101 3.24 -10.69 -12.14
CA LEU A 101 2.51 -9.83 -13.05
C LEU A 101 3.10 -8.42 -13.01
N GLY A 102 3.31 -7.83 -14.18
CA GLY A 102 3.84 -6.50 -14.36
C GLY A 102 2.86 -5.40 -13.97
N PRO A 103 3.35 -4.15 -13.83
CA PRO A 103 2.48 -3.01 -13.58
C PRO A 103 1.58 -2.77 -14.79
N ILE A 104 0.31 -2.48 -14.51
CA ILE A 104 -0.77 -2.28 -15.49
C ILE A 104 -0.84 -3.37 -16.57
N GLU A 105 -0.33 -4.58 -16.30
CA GLU A 105 -0.39 -5.69 -17.24
C GLU A 105 -1.87 -6.04 -17.47
N ARG A 106 -2.29 -6.04 -18.76
CA ARG A 106 -3.65 -6.40 -19.14
C ARG A 106 -3.80 -7.92 -19.06
N VAL A 107 -4.79 -8.37 -18.31
CA VAL A 107 -5.11 -9.79 -18.12
C VAL A 107 -6.59 -10.00 -18.43
N GLU A 108 -6.89 -11.02 -19.24
CA GLU A 108 -8.26 -11.46 -19.47
C GLU A 108 -8.56 -12.65 -18.58
N VAL A 109 -9.49 -12.47 -17.64
CA VAL A 109 -9.88 -13.53 -16.71
C VAL A 109 -10.82 -14.49 -17.42
N THR A 110 -10.41 -15.74 -17.57
CA THR A 110 -11.18 -16.79 -18.25
C THR A 110 -12.06 -17.57 -17.28
N GLU A 111 -11.65 -17.68 -16.03
CA GLU A 111 -12.36 -18.44 -14.99
C GLU A 111 -11.98 -17.91 -13.61
N VAL A 112 -12.89 -18.03 -12.64
CA VAL A 112 -12.56 -17.82 -11.22
C VAL A 112 -12.88 -19.10 -10.46
N ILE A 113 -11.90 -19.60 -9.71
CA ILE A 113 -12.01 -20.84 -8.96
C ILE A 113 -11.69 -20.65 -7.48
N GLN A 114 -12.10 -21.62 -6.69
CA GLN A 114 -11.70 -21.76 -5.29
C GLN A 114 -10.96 -23.09 -5.12
N GLN A 115 -9.80 -23.06 -4.45
CA GLN A 115 -9.07 -24.29 -4.11
C GLN A 115 -8.46 -24.22 -2.72
N PRO A 116 -8.28 -25.35 -2.02
CA PRO A 116 -7.56 -25.37 -0.75
C PRO A 116 -6.17 -24.73 -0.88
N SER A 117 -5.84 -23.79 0.01
CA SER A 117 -4.50 -23.21 0.11
C SER A 117 -3.48 -24.33 0.39
N PRO A 118 -2.21 -24.25 -0.08
CA PRO A 118 -1.18 -25.21 0.29
C PRO A 118 -0.83 -25.11 1.79
N PRO A 119 -0.27 -26.17 2.41
CA PRO A 119 0.08 -26.17 3.83
C PRO A 119 0.98 -25.00 4.25
N SER A 120 1.84 -24.51 3.35
CA SER A 120 2.72 -23.35 3.59
C SER A 120 1.94 -22.04 3.87
N LEU A 121 0.77 -21.86 3.25
CA LEU A 121 -0.09 -20.68 3.39
C LEU A 121 -1.14 -20.81 4.51
N GLN A 122 -1.36 -22.02 5.02
CA GLN A 122 -2.33 -22.29 6.08
C GLN A 122 -1.81 -21.92 7.49
N TRP A 123 -0.62 -21.35 7.63
CA TRP A 123 -0.05 -20.98 8.93
C TRP A 123 0.02 -19.46 9.10
N GLN A 124 -0.89 -18.90 9.88
CA GLN A 124 -0.95 -17.47 10.18
C GLN A 124 -0.28 -17.14 11.52
N SER A 125 0.51 -16.07 11.58
CA SER A 125 1.09 -15.56 12.83
C SER A 125 0.08 -14.63 13.50
N ILE A 126 -0.15 -14.80 14.80
CA ILE A 126 -0.98 -13.84 15.55
C ILE A 126 -0.14 -12.59 15.83
N PRO A 127 -0.59 -11.38 15.46
CA PRO A 127 0.11 -10.14 15.77
C PRO A 127 0.46 -10.04 17.26
N GLY A 128 1.73 -9.77 17.57
CA GLY A 128 2.20 -9.67 18.96
C GLY A 128 2.49 -11.01 19.65
N SER A 129 2.46 -12.14 18.94
CA SER A 129 2.86 -13.44 19.50
C SER A 129 3.72 -14.25 18.53
N ASN A 130 4.48 -15.20 19.10
CA ASN A 130 5.25 -16.19 18.32
C ASN A 130 4.41 -17.43 17.97
N VAL A 131 3.10 -17.40 18.22
CA VAL A 131 2.19 -18.53 17.96
C VAL A 131 1.71 -18.45 16.52
N ARG A 132 1.87 -19.56 15.80
CA ARG A 132 1.30 -19.77 14.47
C ARG A 132 0.07 -20.65 14.59
N VAL A 133 -1.05 -20.19 14.04
CA VAL A 133 -2.30 -20.96 14.01
C VAL A 133 -2.45 -21.58 12.63
N HIS A 134 -2.80 -22.86 12.62
CA HIS A 134 -3.19 -23.54 11.40
C HIS A 134 -4.62 -23.15 11.05
N VAL A 135 -4.78 -22.32 10.03
CA VAL A 135 -6.07 -21.93 9.48
C VAL A 135 -6.22 -22.63 8.15
N ARG A 136 -7.14 -23.59 8.08
CA ARG A 136 -7.57 -24.10 6.77
C ARG A 136 -8.20 -22.92 6.04
N SER A 137 -7.66 -22.57 4.89
CA SER A 137 -8.22 -21.54 4.02
C SER A 137 -8.29 -22.08 2.59
N HIS A 138 -9.20 -21.52 1.80
CA HIS A 138 -9.17 -21.68 0.36
C HIS A 138 -8.65 -20.39 -0.27
N GLU A 139 -7.83 -20.52 -1.30
CA GLU A 139 -7.49 -19.43 -2.20
C GLU A 139 -8.62 -19.24 -3.21
N LEU A 140 -8.94 -17.98 -3.47
CA LEU A 140 -9.77 -17.53 -4.57
C LEU A 140 -8.83 -17.13 -5.70
N LEU A 141 -8.93 -17.78 -6.85
CA LEU A 141 -7.98 -17.62 -7.94
C LEU A 141 -8.68 -17.16 -9.21
N ALA A 142 -8.11 -16.16 -9.87
CA ALA A 142 -8.43 -15.83 -11.26
C ALA A 142 -7.51 -16.62 -12.20
N ILE A 143 -8.11 -17.28 -13.17
CA ILE A 143 -7.42 -18.01 -14.23
C ILE A 143 -7.32 -17.11 -15.47
N PHE A 144 -6.17 -17.12 -16.11
CA PHE A 144 -5.92 -16.37 -17.34
C PHE A 144 -4.96 -17.12 -18.25
N GLU A 145 -4.88 -16.69 -19.50
CA GLU A 145 -3.95 -17.22 -20.49
C GLU A 145 -2.81 -16.23 -20.75
N LYS A 146 -1.58 -16.76 -20.80
CA LYS A 146 -0.36 -16.02 -21.15
C LYS A 146 0.59 -16.97 -21.87
N ASP A 147 1.19 -16.54 -22.98
CA ASP A 147 2.11 -17.35 -23.78
C ASP A 147 1.56 -18.76 -24.13
N SER A 148 0.26 -18.82 -24.46
CA SER A 148 -0.49 -20.06 -24.75
C SER A 148 -0.54 -21.08 -23.61
N GLN A 149 -0.22 -20.67 -22.37
CA GLN A 149 -0.36 -21.45 -21.16
C GLN A 149 -1.37 -20.82 -20.21
N ARG A 150 -1.99 -21.64 -19.35
CA ARG A 150 -2.91 -21.17 -18.33
C ARG A 150 -2.20 -20.97 -17.01
N TYR A 151 -2.49 -19.84 -16.40
CA TYR A 151 -1.96 -19.45 -15.11
C TYR A 151 -3.07 -18.98 -14.19
N ALA A 152 -2.76 -18.93 -12.90
CA ALA A 152 -3.65 -18.45 -11.87
C ALA A 152 -2.95 -17.40 -11.00
N PHE A 153 -3.67 -16.39 -10.56
CA PHE A 153 -3.22 -15.47 -9.51
C PHE A 153 -4.28 -15.34 -8.42
N SER A 154 -3.84 -15.05 -7.19
CA SER A 154 -4.76 -14.96 -6.04
C SER A 154 -5.51 -13.63 -6.03
N LEU A 155 -6.83 -13.73 -5.85
CA LEU A 155 -7.75 -12.64 -5.61
C LEU A 155 -8.06 -12.46 -4.12
N GLY A 156 -7.54 -13.35 -3.27
CA GLY A 156 -7.87 -13.40 -1.87
C GLY A 156 -7.97 -14.82 -1.33
N TYR A 157 -8.38 -14.92 -0.07
CA TYR A 157 -8.50 -16.19 0.62
C TYR A 157 -9.66 -16.15 1.62
N GLY A 158 -10.15 -17.33 2.00
CA GLY A 158 -11.21 -17.46 3.00
C GLY A 158 -11.94 -18.78 2.90
N ASN A 159 -12.91 -18.98 3.79
CA ASN A 159 -13.78 -20.16 3.85
C ASN A 159 -15.19 -19.76 4.23
N ASP A 160 -16.18 -20.58 3.86
CA ASP A 160 -17.51 -20.60 4.48
C ASP A 160 -18.21 -19.22 4.55
N GLY A 161 -18.00 -18.38 3.53
CA GLY A 161 -18.59 -17.04 3.43
C GLY A 161 -17.79 -15.92 4.11
N ASP A 162 -16.72 -16.24 4.83
CA ASP A 162 -15.77 -15.27 5.37
C ASP A 162 -14.56 -15.18 4.43
N TYR A 163 -14.66 -14.28 3.45
CA TYR A 163 -13.65 -14.05 2.44
C TYR A 163 -12.93 -12.72 2.63
N LYS A 164 -11.60 -12.76 2.61
CA LYS A 164 -10.78 -11.58 2.40
C LYS A 164 -10.46 -11.46 0.91
N ILE A 165 -11.30 -10.71 0.21
CA ILE A 165 -11.13 -10.43 -1.22
C ILE A 165 -10.31 -9.16 -1.41
N LEU A 166 -9.29 -9.25 -2.26
CA LEU A 166 -8.30 -8.21 -2.55
C LEU A 166 -8.43 -7.67 -3.98
N ALA A 167 -9.45 -8.10 -4.74
CA ALA A 167 -9.62 -7.75 -6.14
C ALA A 167 -9.56 -6.22 -6.38
N ASP A 168 -10.27 -5.42 -5.58
CA ASP A 168 -10.28 -3.95 -5.71
C ASP A 168 -8.95 -3.28 -5.32
N ASP A 169 -8.09 -3.99 -4.57
CA ASP A 169 -6.78 -3.48 -4.18
C ASP A 169 -5.73 -3.77 -5.26
N ILE A 170 -5.89 -4.88 -6.00
CA ILE A 170 -4.88 -5.37 -6.94
C ILE A 170 -5.26 -5.19 -8.42
N LEU A 171 -6.52 -4.90 -8.74
CA LEU A 171 -7.02 -4.77 -10.11
C LEU A 171 -7.60 -3.38 -10.40
N TYR A 172 -7.38 -2.93 -11.63
CA TYR A 172 -8.21 -1.95 -12.30
C TYR A 172 -9.18 -2.67 -13.25
N TYR A 173 -10.46 -2.28 -13.21
CA TYR A 173 -11.50 -2.84 -14.09
C TYR A 173 -11.76 -1.98 -15.34
N GLN A 174 -11.01 -0.88 -15.47
CA GLN A 174 -11.08 0.05 -16.59
C GLN A 174 -9.65 0.28 -17.07
N ASP A 175 -9.50 0.51 -18.37
CA ASP A 175 -8.20 0.77 -18.97
C ASP A 175 -7.53 1.99 -18.32
N PRO A 176 -6.36 1.84 -17.68
CA PRO A 176 -5.65 2.96 -17.07
C PRO A 176 -5.35 4.10 -18.06
N HIS A 177 -5.17 3.81 -19.35
CA HIS A 177 -4.96 4.86 -20.37
C HIS A 177 -6.18 5.76 -20.52
N GLN A 178 -7.38 5.20 -20.35
CA GLN A 178 -8.64 5.96 -20.40
C GLN A 178 -8.87 6.70 -19.08
N LEU A 179 -8.54 6.08 -17.95
CA LEU A 179 -8.68 6.70 -16.63
C LEU A 179 -7.78 7.93 -16.47
N TYR A 180 -6.56 7.86 -16.99
CA TYR A 180 -5.54 8.91 -16.86
C TYR A 180 -5.20 9.54 -18.23
N GLN A 181 -6.23 9.78 -19.06
CA GLN A 181 -6.08 10.39 -20.39
C GLN A 181 -5.44 11.80 -20.38
N HIS A 182 -5.42 12.47 -19.22
CA HIS A 182 -4.78 13.77 -19.05
C HIS A 182 -3.25 13.68 -18.87
N TRP A 183 -2.69 12.47 -18.73
CA TRP A 183 -1.25 12.30 -18.70
C TRP A 183 -0.64 12.50 -20.10
N PRO A 184 0.50 13.21 -20.19
CA PRO A 184 1.19 13.39 -21.47
C PRO A 184 1.63 12.06 -22.08
N GLN A 185 1.67 11.99 -23.42
CA GLN A 185 2.12 10.80 -24.14
C GLN A 185 3.53 10.34 -23.74
N GLU A 186 4.42 11.27 -23.39
CA GLU A 186 5.78 10.94 -22.95
C GLU A 186 5.81 10.13 -21.65
N VAL A 187 4.84 10.36 -20.76
CA VAL A 187 4.67 9.58 -19.52
C VAL A 187 4.22 8.17 -19.86
N TRP A 188 3.20 8.03 -20.72
CA TRP A 188 2.72 6.73 -21.18
C TRP A 188 3.81 5.92 -21.91
N ASN A 189 4.55 6.55 -22.82
CA ASN A 189 5.66 5.91 -23.52
C ASN A 189 6.75 5.40 -22.55
N ALA A 190 6.99 6.10 -21.45
CA ALA A 190 7.96 5.66 -20.44
C ALA A 190 7.39 4.52 -19.57
N ILE A 191 6.10 4.57 -19.24
CA ILE A 191 5.39 3.47 -18.56
C ILE A 191 5.45 2.18 -19.40
N GLU A 192 5.15 2.25 -20.70
CA GLU A 192 5.19 1.12 -21.63
C GLU A 192 6.60 0.51 -21.77
N ARG A 193 7.64 1.31 -21.56
CA ARG A 193 9.04 0.86 -21.58
C ARG A 193 9.54 0.39 -20.22
N HIS A 194 8.67 0.39 -19.20
CA HIS A 194 9.04 0.11 -17.81
C HIS A 194 10.17 1.01 -17.29
N GLU A 195 10.08 2.31 -17.59
CA GLU A 195 11.09 3.31 -17.22
C GLU A 195 10.51 4.37 -16.28
N ALA A 196 11.12 4.51 -15.09
CA ALA A 196 10.90 5.68 -14.25
C ALA A 196 11.80 6.84 -14.68
N ARG A 197 11.25 8.06 -14.73
CA ARG A 197 11.96 9.26 -15.19
C ARG A 197 11.79 10.45 -14.24
N PRO A 198 12.75 11.39 -14.19
CA PRO A 198 12.56 12.65 -13.49
C PRO A 198 11.30 13.38 -13.98
N GLY A 199 10.58 14.02 -13.05
CA GLY A 199 9.31 14.72 -13.30
C GLY A 199 8.05 13.85 -13.22
N MET A 200 8.19 12.51 -13.17
CA MET A 200 7.06 11.62 -12.89
C MET A 200 6.60 11.75 -11.44
N ASN A 201 5.29 11.63 -11.17
CA ASN A 201 4.81 11.48 -9.80
C ASN A 201 4.86 10.02 -9.31
N GLU A 202 4.60 9.78 -8.02
CA GLU A 202 4.64 8.43 -7.44
C GLU A 202 3.72 7.43 -8.18
N LEU A 203 2.54 7.87 -8.62
CA LEU A 203 1.58 7.01 -9.33
C LEU A 203 2.08 6.62 -10.74
N GLN A 204 2.67 7.57 -11.47
CA GLN A 204 3.28 7.34 -12.78
C GLN A 204 4.48 6.38 -12.68
N VAL A 205 5.32 6.58 -11.66
CA VAL A 205 6.42 5.64 -11.36
C VAL A 205 5.87 4.27 -11.00
N GLN A 206 4.78 4.20 -10.23
CA GLN A 206 4.13 2.93 -9.90
C GLN A 206 3.63 2.20 -11.15
N PHE A 207 3.05 2.92 -12.11
CA PHE A 207 2.60 2.32 -13.38
C PHE A 207 3.77 1.88 -14.25
N ALA A 208 4.91 2.55 -14.18
CA ALA A 208 6.09 2.18 -14.96
C ALA A 208 6.79 0.93 -14.38
N ILE A 209 7.06 0.93 -13.08
CA ILE A 209 8.02 -0.02 -12.46
C ILE A 209 7.49 -0.76 -11.23
N GLY A 210 6.20 -0.65 -10.93
CA GLY A 210 5.55 -1.35 -9.81
C GLY A 210 5.61 -0.61 -8.48
N VAL A 211 5.29 -1.28 -7.38
CA VAL A 211 5.13 -0.62 -6.08
C VAL A 211 6.47 -0.48 -5.36
N GLY A 212 6.74 0.73 -4.82
CA GLY A 212 7.93 1.03 -4.06
C GLY A 212 7.77 0.81 -2.56
N ALA A 213 8.81 0.33 -1.90
CA ALA A 213 8.95 0.27 -0.45
C ALA A 213 9.56 1.59 0.07
N LEU A 214 8.93 2.19 1.09
CA LEU A 214 9.43 3.40 1.71
C LEU A 214 10.75 3.12 2.45
N GLU A 215 11.84 3.78 2.04
CA GLU A 215 13.12 3.72 2.74
C GLU A 215 13.25 4.86 3.75
N SER A 216 12.92 6.08 3.33
CA SER A 216 13.03 7.26 4.19
C SER A 216 12.05 8.37 3.77
N TYR A 217 11.73 9.21 4.73
CA TYR A 217 10.86 10.37 4.56
C TYR A 217 11.36 11.52 5.45
N GLY A 218 11.42 12.72 4.89
CA GLY A 218 11.77 13.93 5.63
C GLY A 218 11.40 15.19 4.86
N GLY A 219 10.67 16.10 5.50
CA GLY A 219 10.14 17.29 4.81
C GLY A 219 9.23 16.89 3.65
N SER A 220 9.49 17.41 2.45
CA SER A 220 8.81 16.99 1.23
C SER A 220 9.54 15.90 0.44
N GLN A 221 10.68 15.43 0.95
CA GLN A 221 11.46 14.37 0.34
C GLN A 221 10.96 12.99 0.76
N ARG A 222 10.73 12.11 -0.21
CA ARG A 222 10.39 10.69 -0.02
C ARG A 222 11.35 9.85 -0.84
N VAL A 223 11.89 8.81 -0.23
CA VAL A 223 12.78 7.86 -0.92
C VAL A 223 12.10 6.51 -0.93
N LEU A 224 11.87 5.98 -2.13
CA LEU A 224 11.27 4.67 -2.34
C LEU A 224 12.23 3.76 -3.09
N ARG A 225 12.33 2.50 -2.63
CA ARG A 225 13.03 1.41 -3.30
C ARG A 225 12.04 0.54 -4.04
N TYR A 226 12.27 0.30 -5.31
CA TYR A 226 11.45 -0.52 -6.18
C TYR A 226 12.23 -1.77 -6.53
N ASP A 227 11.59 -2.93 -6.50
CA ASP A 227 12.23 -4.17 -6.97
C ASP A 227 12.27 -4.25 -8.50
N ASN A 228 11.35 -3.56 -9.19
CA ASN A 228 11.33 -3.34 -10.65
C ASN A 228 11.67 -4.61 -11.45
N GLY A 229 10.90 -5.67 -11.24
CA GLY A 229 11.08 -6.94 -11.96
C GLY A 229 12.45 -7.60 -11.74
N GLY A 230 13.14 -7.32 -10.64
CA GLY A 230 14.48 -7.82 -10.34
C GLY A 230 15.63 -6.88 -10.74
N LYS A 231 15.32 -5.67 -11.21
CA LYS A 231 16.29 -4.60 -11.50
C LYS A 231 16.08 -3.44 -10.53
N PRO A 232 16.48 -3.59 -9.27
CA PRO A 232 16.06 -2.70 -8.21
C PRO A 232 16.48 -1.24 -8.48
N LEU A 233 15.55 -0.32 -8.26
CA LEU A 233 15.73 1.12 -8.43
C LEU A 233 15.43 1.86 -7.14
N ARG A 234 16.12 2.97 -6.93
CA ARG A 234 15.86 3.92 -5.86
C ARG A 234 15.42 5.23 -6.48
N VAL A 235 14.22 5.68 -6.10
CA VAL A 235 13.64 6.94 -6.59
C VAL A 235 13.52 7.92 -5.44
N ILE A 236 14.07 9.11 -5.64
CA ILE A 236 13.96 10.24 -4.72
C ILE A 236 12.89 11.16 -5.26
N PHE A 237 11.80 11.29 -4.52
CA PHE A 237 10.74 12.24 -4.79
C PHE A 237 10.93 13.49 -3.93
N VAL A 238 10.76 14.66 -4.53
CA VAL A 238 10.66 15.95 -3.84
C VAL A 238 9.37 16.63 -4.30
N ASP A 239 8.57 17.09 -3.36
CA ASP A 239 7.25 17.68 -3.62
C ASP A 239 6.34 16.79 -4.49
N GLY A 240 6.43 15.47 -4.28
CA GLY A 240 5.63 14.46 -4.99
C GLY A 240 6.09 14.16 -6.42
N LYS A 241 7.27 14.66 -6.84
CA LYS A 241 7.85 14.44 -8.17
C LYS A 241 9.21 13.78 -8.08
N ALA A 242 9.46 12.78 -8.92
CA ALA A 242 10.75 12.12 -9.03
C ALA A 242 11.80 13.14 -9.46
N GLU A 243 12.76 13.41 -8.59
CA GLU A 243 13.90 14.27 -8.89
C GLU A 243 15.07 13.43 -9.40
N ASN A 244 15.24 12.23 -8.84
CA ASN A 244 16.35 11.35 -9.17
C ASN A 244 15.91 9.88 -9.18
N VAL A 245 16.37 9.13 -10.18
CA VAL A 245 16.15 7.69 -10.36
C VAL A 245 17.52 7.05 -10.49
N GLN A 246 17.84 6.13 -9.58
CA GLN A 246 19.16 5.51 -9.47
C GLN A 246 19.03 3.99 -9.39
N ASP A 247 20.05 3.27 -9.83
CA ASP A 247 20.14 1.84 -9.57
C ASP A 247 20.32 1.58 -8.06
N ALA A 248 19.60 0.60 -7.53
CA ALA A 248 19.67 0.18 -6.14
C ALA A 248 20.32 -1.20 -6.03
N SER A 249 21.62 -1.26 -6.37
CA SER A 249 22.46 -2.45 -6.22
C SER A 249 22.76 -2.80 -4.77
#